data_AF-A0AAD1YI04-F1
#
_entry.id   AF-A0AAD1YI04-F1
#
_cell.length_a   1.000
_cell.length_b   1.000
_cell.length_c   1.000
_cell.angle_alpha   90.00
_cell.angle_beta   90.00
_cell.angle_gamma   90.00
#
_symmetry.space_group_name_H-M   'P 1'
#
loop_
_entity.id
_entity.type
_entity.pdbx_description
1 polymer ?
#
loop_
_entity_poly.entity_id
_entity_poly.type
_entity_poly.pdbx_seq_one_letter_code
_entity_poly.pdbx_strand_id
1 'polypeptide(L)'
;MLNQNNKNIPYHIAWISRYINPSLNIDNDPLSKNTFELAEMVYTLDYLNSHNGIIGLHGYTHQFGEFESGAGFEFGRYEPSTKLFREKIEKAIETAKYLDIPIDFFETPHYEITPEQNKIAEEYFKILYYPFNDYGIDKADLTKPQVSPYNRSSLYISTPLDYIAEGREEECLDRIKNSSIDNMGSVFFHPVLDNRFILLSQDENG
;
A
#
# COMPACT_ATOMS: atom_id res chain seq x y z
N MET A 1 -14.47 -22.40 16.87
CA MET A 1 -13.63 -21.53 16.04
C MET A 1 -14.55 -20.74 15.14
N LEU A 2 -14.51 -19.41 15.22
CA LEU A 2 -15.32 -18.56 14.34
C LEU A 2 -14.68 -18.59 12.94
N ASN A 3 -15.32 -19.28 11.99
CA ASN A 3 -15.01 -19.19 10.55
C ASN A 3 -15.22 -17.74 10.09
N GLN A 4 -14.20 -16.88 10.21
CA GLN A 4 -14.26 -15.52 9.69
C GLN A 4 -13.95 -15.42 8.18
N ASN A 5 -13.46 -16.48 7.54
CA ASN A 5 -13.26 -16.52 6.08
C ASN A 5 -14.57 -16.58 5.26
N ASN A 6 -15.75 -16.57 5.89
CA ASN A 6 -17.04 -16.76 5.22
C ASN A 6 -17.71 -15.47 4.70
N LYS A 7 -17.07 -14.30 4.79
CA LYS A 7 -17.74 -13.04 4.43
C LYS A 7 -17.42 -12.49 3.03
N ASN A 8 -16.53 -13.10 2.26
CA ASN A 8 -16.16 -12.65 0.90
C ASN A 8 -15.95 -11.11 0.82
N ILE A 9 -15.28 -10.55 1.84
CA ILE A 9 -15.06 -9.10 1.93
C ILE A 9 -13.81 -8.77 1.11
N PRO A 10 -13.89 -7.88 0.11
CA PRO A 10 -12.70 -7.41 -0.59
C PRO A 10 -11.76 -6.64 0.33
N TYR A 11 -10.46 -6.78 0.12
CA TYR A 11 -9.43 -6.05 0.86
C TYR A 11 -8.32 -5.59 -0.07
N HIS A 12 -7.63 -4.51 0.29
CA HIS A 12 -6.58 -3.91 -0.54
C HIS A 12 -5.19 -4.30 -0.03
N ILE A 13 -4.27 -4.60 -0.93
CA ILE A 13 -2.90 -5.02 -0.64
C ILE A 13 -1.96 -4.03 -1.32
N ALA A 14 -1.28 -3.20 -0.54
CA ALA A 14 -0.29 -2.26 -1.04
C ALA A 14 1.08 -2.95 -1.08
N TRP A 15 1.60 -3.18 -2.29
CA TRP A 15 2.79 -4.00 -2.53
C TRP A 15 4.01 -3.17 -2.93
N ILE A 16 5.13 -3.41 -2.24
CA ILE A 16 6.45 -2.87 -2.61
C ILE A 16 7.08 -3.84 -3.62
N SER A 17 7.16 -3.41 -4.88
CA SER A 17 7.46 -4.29 -6.02
C SER A 17 8.92 -4.76 -6.14
N ARG A 18 9.84 -4.09 -5.45
CA ARG A 18 11.23 -4.51 -5.31
C ARG A 18 11.73 -4.29 -3.89
N TYR A 19 12.17 -5.35 -3.25
CA TYR A 19 12.73 -5.29 -1.90
C TYR A 19 14.26 -5.15 -1.95
N ILE A 20 14.81 -4.17 -1.22
CA ILE A 20 16.24 -3.90 -1.12
C ILE A 20 16.62 -3.80 0.36
N ASN A 21 17.70 -4.48 0.74
CA ASN A 21 18.33 -4.33 2.06
C ASN A 21 19.85 -4.22 1.88
N PRO A 22 20.42 -2.99 1.83
CA PRO A 22 21.84 -2.80 1.62
C PRO A 22 22.71 -3.42 2.71
N SER A 23 22.25 -3.41 3.97
CA SER A 23 22.99 -3.96 5.11
C SER A 23 23.20 -5.48 5.03
N LEU A 24 22.29 -6.17 4.35
CA LEU A 24 22.33 -7.61 4.10
C LEU A 24 22.76 -7.95 2.67
N ASN A 25 23.10 -6.96 1.84
CA ASN A 25 23.39 -7.11 0.42
C ASN A 25 22.27 -7.86 -0.35
N ILE A 26 21.01 -7.55 0.00
CA ILE A 26 19.81 -8.10 -0.66
C ILE A 26 19.26 -7.07 -1.63
N ASP A 27 18.91 -7.55 -2.83
CA ASP A 27 18.25 -6.76 -3.86
C ASP A 27 17.35 -7.67 -4.68
N ASN A 28 16.10 -7.86 -4.27
CA ASN A 28 15.16 -8.76 -4.92
C ASN A 28 14.40 -8.01 -6.01
N ASP A 29 15.09 -7.77 -7.13
CA ASP A 29 14.54 -7.20 -8.36
C ASP A 29 13.90 -8.29 -9.24
N PRO A 30 12.55 -8.38 -9.34
CA PRO A 30 11.90 -9.45 -10.09
C PRO A 30 12.14 -9.37 -11.60
N LEU A 31 12.56 -8.21 -12.13
CA LEU A 31 12.87 -8.06 -13.55
C LEU A 31 14.21 -8.69 -13.95
N SER A 32 15.07 -8.98 -12.97
CA SER A 32 16.42 -9.51 -13.23
C SER A 32 16.76 -10.78 -12.46
N LYS A 33 15.95 -11.15 -11.45
CA LYS A 33 16.16 -12.30 -10.59
C LYS A 33 14.97 -13.23 -10.60
N ASN A 34 15.26 -14.51 -10.42
CA ASN A 34 14.28 -15.57 -10.21
C ASN A 34 14.75 -16.43 -9.04
N THR A 35 14.25 -16.13 -7.85
CA THR A 35 14.61 -16.81 -6.59
C THR A 35 13.36 -17.44 -5.97
N PHE A 36 13.55 -18.34 -5.00
CA PHE A 36 12.43 -18.95 -4.30
C PHE A 36 11.58 -17.93 -3.56
N GLU A 37 12.19 -16.92 -2.95
CA GLU A 37 11.50 -15.85 -2.24
C GLU A 37 10.62 -15.03 -3.18
N LEU A 38 11.10 -14.76 -4.41
CA LEU A 38 10.31 -14.08 -5.43
C LEU A 38 9.15 -14.95 -5.93
N ALA A 39 9.38 -16.25 -6.11
CA ALA A 39 8.32 -17.19 -6.49
C ALA A 39 7.23 -17.30 -5.41
N GLU A 40 7.63 -17.36 -4.13
CA GLU A 40 6.70 -17.37 -2.99
C GLU A 40 5.90 -16.07 -2.88
N MET A 41 6.55 -14.92 -3.11
CA MET A 41 5.87 -13.63 -3.17
C MET A 41 4.81 -13.60 -4.28
N VAL A 42 5.17 -14.01 -5.50
CA VAL A 42 4.23 -14.06 -6.64
C VAL A 42 3.06 -14.99 -6.32
N TYR A 43 3.34 -16.20 -5.84
CA TYR A 43 2.30 -17.15 -5.42
C TYR A 43 1.37 -16.57 -4.35
N THR A 44 1.94 -15.85 -3.38
CA THR A 44 1.16 -15.19 -2.31
C THR A 44 0.26 -14.11 -2.88
N LEU A 45 0.76 -13.27 -3.79
CA LEU A 45 -0.04 -12.23 -4.43
C LEU A 45 -1.17 -12.83 -5.29
N ASP A 46 -0.89 -13.89 -6.06
CA ASP A 46 -1.90 -14.63 -6.83
C ASP A 46 -2.97 -15.26 -5.93
N TYR A 47 -2.55 -15.87 -4.82
CA TYR A 47 -3.47 -16.42 -3.83
C TYR A 47 -4.37 -15.33 -3.27
N LEU A 48 -3.80 -14.20 -2.82
CA LEU A 48 -4.59 -13.11 -2.26
C LEU A 48 -5.55 -12.53 -3.30
N ASN A 49 -5.09 -12.30 -4.54
CA ASN A 49 -5.91 -11.80 -5.64
C ASN A 49 -7.09 -12.73 -5.98
N SER A 50 -6.86 -14.05 -5.98
CA SER A 50 -7.92 -15.06 -6.18
C SER A 50 -8.90 -15.19 -5.00
N HIS A 51 -8.61 -14.55 -3.86
CA HIS A 51 -9.41 -14.59 -2.63
C HIS A 51 -9.94 -13.20 -2.21
N ASN A 52 -10.35 -12.39 -3.20
CA ASN A 52 -10.91 -11.03 -3.05
C ASN A 52 -9.89 -9.95 -2.62
N GLY A 53 -8.59 -10.26 -2.62
CA GLY A 53 -7.54 -9.26 -2.54
C GLY A 53 -7.52 -8.41 -3.81
N ILE A 54 -7.41 -7.10 -3.65
CA ILE A 54 -7.17 -6.15 -4.72
C ILE A 54 -5.75 -5.64 -4.51
N ILE A 55 -4.87 -5.81 -5.49
CA ILE A 55 -3.47 -5.43 -5.37
C ILE A 55 -3.27 -4.01 -5.90
N GLY A 56 -2.44 -3.24 -5.21
CA GLY A 56 -1.97 -1.93 -5.63
C GLY A 56 -0.51 -1.76 -5.29
N LEU A 57 0.08 -0.68 -5.79
CA LEU A 57 1.50 -0.39 -5.60
C LEU A 57 1.72 0.51 -4.37
N HIS A 58 2.75 0.18 -3.59
CA HIS A 58 3.23 0.96 -2.44
C HIS A 58 4.63 1.51 -2.71
N GLY A 59 4.76 2.25 -3.82
CA GLY A 59 6.05 2.63 -4.37
C GLY A 59 6.73 1.50 -5.16
N TYR A 60 7.98 1.75 -5.55
CA TYR A 60 8.80 0.73 -6.22
C TYR A 60 9.65 -0.01 -5.19
N THR A 61 10.38 0.76 -4.37
CA THR A 61 11.28 0.22 -3.36
C THR A 61 10.93 0.67 -1.95
N HIS A 62 10.10 1.71 -1.79
CA HIS A 62 9.79 2.32 -0.50
C HIS A 62 11.07 2.62 0.32
N GLN A 63 12.08 3.16 -0.35
CA GLN A 63 13.44 3.36 0.16
C GLN A 63 13.88 4.80 -0.11
N PHE A 64 14.71 5.34 0.79
CA PHE A 64 15.48 6.58 0.57
C PHE A 64 16.97 6.29 0.79
N GLY A 65 17.84 6.59 -0.16
CA GLY A 65 19.27 6.27 -0.04
C GLY A 65 19.52 4.78 0.28
N GLU A 66 20.28 4.52 1.34
CA GLU A 66 20.72 3.16 1.74
C GLU A 66 19.83 2.50 2.83
N PHE A 67 18.61 3.02 3.08
CA PHE A 67 17.70 2.40 4.04
C PHE A 67 17.21 1.02 3.54
N GLU A 68 16.65 0.20 4.42
CA GLU A 68 15.91 -0.98 3.96
C GLU A 68 14.57 -0.53 3.31
N SER A 69 14.11 -1.28 2.31
CA SER A 69 12.76 -1.15 1.77
C SER A 69 11.71 -1.15 2.89
N GLY A 70 10.77 -0.20 2.84
CA GLY A 70 9.72 -0.05 3.84
C GLY A 70 10.06 0.89 5.00
N ALA A 71 11.32 1.35 5.11
CA ALA A 71 11.76 2.22 6.20
C ALA A 71 12.01 3.68 5.78
N GLY A 72 12.16 3.95 4.48
CA GLY A 72 12.56 5.26 3.96
C GLY A 72 11.45 6.00 3.23
N PHE A 73 11.60 7.32 3.05
CA PHE A 73 10.66 8.13 2.28
C PHE A 73 11.05 8.17 0.79
N GLU A 74 10.42 7.31 -0.03
CA GLU A 74 10.76 7.20 -1.45
C GLU A 74 10.42 8.47 -2.26
N PHE A 75 9.47 9.29 -1.79
CA PHE A 75 8.94 10.46 -2.51
C PHE A 75 8.78 11.68 -1.59
N GLY A 76 8.07 12.70 -2.08
CA GLY A 76 7.67 13.89 -1.33
C GLY A 76 8.83 14.81 -0.94
N ARG A 77 8.81 15.35 0.27
CA ARG A 77 9.77 16.39 0.69
C ARG A 77 11.22 15.92 0.71
N TYR A 78 11.45 14.64 0.93
CA TYR A 78 12.80 14.06 0.99
C TYR A 78 13.33 13.73 -0.40
N GLU A 79 12.43 13.42 -1.34
CA GLU A 79 12.74 13.19 -2.75
C GLU A 79 11.68 13.85 -3.65
N PRO A 80 11.80 15.16 -3.92
CA PRO A 80 10.77 15.92 -4.61
C PRO A 80 10.84 15.80 -6.14
N SER A 81 11.81 15.06 -6.68
CA SER A 81 12.01 14.92 -8.13
C SER A 81 10.81 14.24 -8.79
N THR A 82 10.12 14.97 -9.67
CA THR A 82 9.03 14.43 -10.48
C THR A 82 9.52 13.44 -11.54
N LYS A 83 10.75 13.63 -12.03
CA LYS A 83 11.39 12.71 -12.96
C LYS A 83 11.64 11.36 -12.28
N LEU A 84 12.25 11.37 -11.09
CA LEU A 84 12.52 10.14 -10.36
C LEU A 84 11.22 9.45 -9.93
N PHE A 85 10.23 10.21 -9.47
CA PHE A 85 8.89 9.68 -9.17
C PHE A 85 8.32 8.91 -10.36
N ARG A 86 8.31 9.52 -11.55
CA ARG A 86 7.81 8.87 -12.76
C ARG A 86 8.59 7.60 -13.10
N GLU A 87 9.92 7.66 -13.07
CA GLU A 87 10.78 6.50 -13.34
C GLU A 87 10.51 5.34 -12.36
N LYS A 88 10.27 5.63 -11.09
CA LYS A 88 9.96 4.63 -10.05
C LYS A 88 8.57 4.02 -10.27
N ILE A 89 7.55 4.84 -10.52
CA ILE A 89 6.19 4.36 -10.81
C ILE A 89 6.18 3.48 -12.07
N GLU A 90 6.85 3.90 -13.14
CA GLU A 90 6.93 3.12 -14.38
C GLU A 90 7.63 1.78 -14.18
N LYS A 91 8.71 1.72 -13.39
CA LYS A 91 9.37 0.47 -13.01
C LYS A 91 8.48 -0.44 -12.17
N ALA A 92 7.72 0.11 -11.24
CA ALA A 92 6.78 -0.67 -10.43
C ALA A 92 5.67 -1.28 -11.29
N ILE A 93 5.13 -0.50 -12.24
CA ILE A 93 4.14 -0.98 -13.23
C ILE A 93 4.75 -2.02 -14.17
N GLU A 94 5.97 -1.80 -14.65
CA GLU A 94 6.70 -2.77 -15.49
C GLU A 94 6.91 -4.10 -14.76
N THR A 95 7.26 -4.03 -13.47
CA THR A 95 7.43 -5.21 -12.61
C THR A 95 6.11 -5.97 -12.46
N ALA A 96 5.02 -5.28 -12.13
CA ALA A 96 3.69 -5.89 -12.04
C ALA A 96 3.30 -6.57 -13.37
N LYS A 97 3.50 -5.88 -14.49
CA LYS A 97 3.21 -6.41 -15.83
C LYS A 97 4.09 -7.62 -16.18
N TYR A 98 5.37 -7.61 -15.82
CA TYR A 98 6.28 -8.72 -16.08
C TYR A 98 5.88 -9.99 -15.33
N LEU A 99 5.40 -9.83 -14.09
CA LEU A 99 4.92 -10.92 -13.23
C LEU A 99 3.45 -11.30 -13.48
N ASP A 100 2.77 -10.64 -14.41
CA ASP A 100 1.32 -10.79 -14.67
C ASP A 100 0.43 -10.52 -13.43
N ILE A 101 0.86 -9.61 -12.56
CA ILE A 101 0.12 -9.21 -11.36
C ILE A 101 -0.80 -8.01 -11.69
N PRO A 102 -2.12 -8.13 -11.53
CA PRO A 102 -3.04 -7.01 -11.73
C PRO A 102 -2.84 -5.96 -10.64
N ILE A 103 -2.89 -4.68 -11.02
CA ILE A 103 -2.78 -3.54 -10.09
C ILE A 103 -3.89 -2.53 -10.34
N ASP A 104 -4.59 -2.11 -9.29
CA ASP A 104 -5.80 -1.26 -9.39
C ASP A 104 -5.66 0.10 -8.72
N PHE A 105 -4.73 0.25 -7.78
CA PHE A 105 -4.52 1.49 -7.03
C PHE A 105 -3.06 1.75 -6.72
N PHE A 106 -2.78 2.97 -6.26
CA PHE A 106 -1.49 3.35 -5.69
C PHE A 106 -1.72 3.86 -4.26
N GLU A 107 -0.90 3.41 -3.32
CA GLU A 107 -0.88 3.93 -1.97
C GLU A 107 0.46 4.61 -1.73
N THR A 108 0.40 5.91 -1.45
CA THR A 108 1.60 6.73 -1.31
C THR A 108 2.38 6.29 -0.08
N PRO A 109 3.64 5.83 -0.23
CA PRO A 109 4.50 5.49 0.90
C PRO A 109 4.56 6.58 1.97
N HIS A 110 4.20 6.21 3.20
CA HIS A 110 4.07 7.11 4.36
C HIS A 110 3.22 8.37 4.11
N TYR A 111 2.33 8.35 3.12
CA TYR A 111 1.60 9.52 2.63
C TYR A 111 2.50 10.74 2.30
N GLU A 112 3.76 10.49 1.95
CA GLU A 112 4.74 11.53 1.64
C GLU A 112 4.86 11.70 0.12
N ILE A 113 4.23 12.74 -0.42
CA ILE A 113 4.19 13.05 -1.86
C ILE A 113 4.02 14.55 -2.08
N THR A 114 4.59 15.09 -3.15
CA THR A 114 4.35 16.50 -3.53
C THR A 114 3.09 16.65 -4.39
N PRO A 115 2.49 17.85 -4.47
CA PRO A 115 1.37 18.12 -5.38
C PRO A 115 1.66 17.78 -6.85
N GLU A 116 2.89 18.03 -7.30
CA GLU A 116 3.33 17.70 -8.66
C GLU A 116 3.45 16.19 -8.87
N GLN A 117 3.94 15.45 -7.88
CA GLN A 117 4.00 13.99 -7.92
C GLN A 117 2.58 13.38 -7.87
N ASN A 118 1.66 13.95 -7.08
CA ASN A 118 0.24 13.57 -7.05
C ASN A 118 -0.41 13.66 -8.45
N LYS A 119 -0.18 14.78 -9.16
CA LYS A 119 -0.67 14.95 -10.54
C LYS A 119 -0.11 13.89 -11.48
N ILE A 120 1.14 13.46 -11.28
CA ILE A 120 1.75 12.38 -12.08
C ILE A 120 1.14 11.04 -11.72
N ALA A 121 0.95 10.73 -10.44
CA ALA A 121 0.33 9.49 -9.99
C ALA A 121 -1.07 9.29 -10.60
N GLU A 122 -1.84 10.38 -10.71
CA GLU A 122 -3.15 10.40 -11.35
C GLU A 122 -3.15 10.07 -12.86
N GLU A 123 -2.01 10.19 -13.54
CA GLU A 123 -1.87 9.76 -14.94
C GLU A 123 -1.90 8.22 -15.05
N TYR A 124 -1.45 7.52 -14.00
CA TYR A 124 -1.32 6.07 -13.97
C TYR A 124 -2.46 5.39 -13.18
N PHE A 125 -3.00 6.03 -12.15
CA PHE A 125 -3.97 5.41 -11.23
C PHE A 125 -5.25 6.25 -11.07
N LYS A 126 -6.39 5.54 -10.97
CA LYS A 126 -7.69 6.15 -10.66
C LYS A 126 -8.01 6.18 -9.18
N ILE A 127 -7.41 5.29 -8.39
CA ILE A 127 -7.59 5.24 -6.94
C ILE A 127 -6.21 5.47 -6.30
N LEU A 128 -6.12 6.49 -5.45
CA LEU A 128 -4.92 6.85 -4.72
C LEU A 128 -5.22 6.84 -3.22
N TYR A 129 -4.54 5.98 -2.46
CA TYR A 129 -4.58 6.05 -1.00
C TYR A 129 -3.60 7.13 -0.54
N TYR A 130 -4.17 8.28 -0.20
CA TYR A 130 -3.49 9.47 0.30
C TYR A 130 -4.57 10.39 0.91
N PRO A 131 -4.42 10.85 2.16
CA PRO A 131 -5.32 11.82 2.77
C PRO A 131 -5.13 13.19 2.10
N PHE A 132 -5.80 13.42 0.97
CA PHE A 132 -5.62 14.62 0.15
C PHE A 132 -5.74 15.90 0.98
N ASN A 133 -4.61 16.58 1.16
CA ASN A 133 -4.47 17.73 2.03
C ASN A 133 -3.58 18.83 1.43
N ASP A 134 -3.37 18.83 0.11
CA ASP A 134 -2.47 19.76 -0.60
C ASP A 134 -2.92 21.24 -0.46
N TYR A 135 -4.16 21.49 -0.03
CA TYR A 135 -4.69 22.81 0.30
C TYR A 135 -4.72 23.14 1.80
N GLY A 136 -4.08 22.28 2.62
CA GLY A 136 -4.08 22.28 4.08
C GLY A 136 -4.99 21.19 4.66
N ILE A 137 -4.55 20.57 5.76
CA ILE A 137 -5.31 19.51 6.46
C ILE A 137 -6.70 19.98 6.92
N ASP A 138 -6.83 21.26 7.29
CA ASP A 138 -8.10 21.85 7.72
C ASP A 138 -9.16 21.91 6.60
N LYS A 139 -8.75 21.71 5.34
CA LYS A 139 -9.64 21.68 4.18
C LYS A 139 -9.86 20.27 3.64
N ALA A 140 -9.16 19.27 4.18
CA ALA A 140 -9.30 17.89 3.76
C ALA A 140 -10.58 17.30 4.37
N ASP A 141 -11.40 16.64 3.54
CA ASP A 141 -12.51 15.82 4.04
C ASP A 141 -12.08 14.35 4.07
N LEU A 142 -11.58 13.91 5.22
CA LEU A 142 -11.07 12.55 5.42
C LEU A 142 -12.17 11.52 5.67
N THR A 143 -13.43 11.96 5.76
CA THR A 143 -14.57 11.09 6.11
C THR A 143 -15.11 10.30 4.91
N LYS A 144 -14.66 10.62 3.69
CA LYS A 144 -15.14 10.01 2.45
C LYS A 144 -14.07 10.05 1.35
N PRO A 145 -14.22 9.25 0.28
CA PRO A 145 -13.43 9.42 -0.93
C PRO A 145 -13.54 10.84 -1.49
N GLN A 146 -12.41 11.45 -1.81
CA GLN A 146 -12.35 12.80 -2.37
C GLN A 146 -12.07 12.71 -3.87
N VAL A 147 -12.90 13.35 -4.70
CA VAL A 147 -12.61 13.48 -6.13
C VAL A 147 -11.43 14.43 -6.28
N SER A 148 -10.43 14.02 -7.06
CA SER A 148 -9.24 14.82 -7.34
C SER A 148 -9.61 16.22 -7.85
N PRO A 149 -9.07 17.29 -7.24
CA PRO A 149 -9.24 18.64 -7.78
C PRO A 149 -8.37 18.89 -9.02
N TYR A 150 -7.37 18.04 -9.30
CA TYR A 150 -6.46 18.19 -10.43
C TYR A 150 -7.08 17.70 -11.73
N ASN A 151 -7.52 16.44 -11.78
CA ASN A 151 -8.06 15.84 -13.00
C ASN A 151 -9.58 15.61 -12.97
N ARG A 152 -10.24 15.82 -11.83
CA ARG A 152 -11.70 15.64 -11.62
C ARG A 152 -12.23 14.23 -11.93
N SER A 153 -11.37 13.22 -11.90
CA SER A 153 -11.69 11.83 -12.25
C SER A 153 -11.11 10.79 -11.30
N SER A 154 -9.90 11.01 -10.78
CA SER A 154 -9.28 10.12 -9.80
C SER A 154 -9.88 10.35 -8.41
N LEU A 155 -9.79 9.34 -7.55
CA LEU A 155 -10.25 9.37 -6.17
C LEU A 155 -9.08 9.27 -5.21
N TYR A 156 -9.07 10.16 -4.22
CA TYR A 156 -8.20 10.09 -3.06
C TYR A 156 -8.94 9.43 -1.90
N ILE A 157 -8.36 8.35 -1.38
CA ILE A 157 -8.90 7.57 -0.27
C ILE A 157 -8.04 7.82 0.96
N SER A 158 -8.68 8.19 2.07
CA SER A 158 -8.04 8.37 3.37
C SER A 158 -8.19 7.12 4.23
N THR A 159 -7.40 7.02 5.31
CA THR A 159 -7.47 5.97 6.33
C THR A 159 -7.83 6.59 7.70
N PRO A 160 -9.06 7.14 7.88
CA PRO A 160 -9.41 7.90 9.07
C PRO A 160 -9.44 7.09 10.38
N LEU A 161 -9.49 5.75 10.28
CA LEU A 161 -9.40 4.85 11.44
C LEU A 161 -7.95 4.37 11.69
N ASP A 162 -7.04 4.77 10.81
CA ASP A 162 -5.58 4.73 10.98
C ASP A 162 -5.00 3.31 11.15
N TYR A 163 -3.70 3.24 11.42
CA TYR A 163 -2.90 2.04 11.59
C TYR A 163 -3.38 1.17 12.76
N ILE A 164 -3.51 -0.13 12.53
CA ILE A 164 -3.66 -1.14 13.57
C ILE A 164 -2.28 -1.57 14.06
N ALA A 165 -1.78 -0.92 15.12
CA ALA A 165 -0.46 -1.18 15.68
C ALA A 165 -0.47 -2.25 16.78
N GLU A 166 0.56 -3.09 16.80
CA GLU A 166 0.82 -4.03 17.89
C GLU A 166 0.97 -3.29 19.25
N GLY A 167 0.33 -3.84 20.29
CA GLY A 167 0.33 -3.26 21.64
C GLY A 167 -0.60 -2.06 21.83
N ARG A 168 -1.38 -1.69 20.79
CA ARG A 168 -2.41 -0.63 20.84
C ARG A 168 -3.77 -1.14 20.40
N GLU A 169 -4.04 -2.42 20.60
CA GLU A 169 -5.24 -3.11 20.11
C GLU A 169 -6.52 -2.49 20.67
N GLU A 170 -6.55 -2.20 21.98
CA GLU A 170 -7.72 -1.59 22.63
C GLU A 170 -8.01 -0.19 22.05
N GLU A 171 -6.99 0.64 21.87
CA GLU A 171 -7.12 1.96 21.24
C GLU A 171 -7.64 1.85 19.80
N CYS A 172 -7.12 0.91 19.01
CA CYS A 172 -7.58 0.67 17.65
C CYS A 172 -9.05 0.23 17.62
N LEU A 173 -9.43 -0.72 18.49
CA LEU A 173 -10.81 -1.19 18.61
C LEU A 173 -11.75 -0.08 19.06
N ASP A 174 -11.32 0.77 19.98
CA ASP A 174 -12.10 1.90 20.47
C ASP A 174 -12.29 2.95 19.37
N ARG A 175 -11.28 3.24 18.55
CA ARG A 175 -11.44 4.11 17.36
C ARG A 175 -12.50 3.54 16.42
N ILE A 176 -12.46 2.24 16.12
CA ILE A 176 -13.42 1.58 15.23
C ILE A 176 -14.84 1.64 15.83
N LYS A 177 -15.03 1.23 17.08
CA LYS A 177 -16.35 1.17 17.74
C LYS A 177 -17.01 2.53 17.92
N ASN A 178 -16.22 3.58 18.15
CA ASN A 178 -16.72 4.93 18.39
C ASN A 178 -16.80 5.78 17.11
N SER A 179 -16.39 5.22 15.96
CA SER A 179 -16.51 5.91 14.68
C SER A 179 -17.96 6.00 14.20
N SER A 180 -18.29 7.09 13.50
CA SER A 180 -19.61 7.22 12.86
C SER A 180 -19.71 6.25 11.69
N ILE A 181 -20.81 5.49 11.64
CA ILE A 181 -21.13 4.61 10.51
C ILE A 181 -21.49 5.37 9.22
N ASP A 182 -21.74 6.68 9.32
CA ASP A 182 -21.98 7.54 8.16
C ASP A 182 -20.67 7.93 7.45
N ASN A 183 -19.52 7.72 8.11
CA ASN A 183 -18.20 8.00 7.55
C ASN A 183 -17.59 6.72 6.96
N MET A 184 -16.70 6.89 5.99
CA MET A 184 -15.86 5.80 5.48
C MET A 184 -14.97 5.25 6.60
N GLY A 185 -15.12 3.96 6.91
CA GLY A 185 -14.23 3.23 7.81
C GLY A 185 -13.08 2.60 7.04
N SER A 186 -11.91 3.23 7.06
CA SER A 186 -10.69 2.71 6.41
C SER A 186 -9.53 2.70 7.39
N VAL A 187 -8.87 1.55 7.50
CA VAL A 187 -7.71 1.23 8.36
C VAL A 187 -6.59 0.65 7.50
N PHE A 188 -5.37 0.63 8.03
CA PHE A 188 -4.28 -0.14 7.43
C PHE A 188 -3.52 -0.93 8.48
N PHE A 189 -2.80 -1.94 8.01
CA PHE A 189 -2.08 -2.91 8.84
C PHE A 189 -0.77 -3.25 8.14
N HIS A 190 0.31 -3.41 8.90
CA HIS A 190 1.63 -3.75 8.36
C HIS A 190 2.01 -5.18 8.75
N PRO A 191 1.81 -6.19 7.86
CA PRO A 191 2.12 -7.58 8.17
C PRO A 191 3.56 -7.83 8.65
N VAL A 192 4.51 -7.03 8.16
CA VAL A 192 5.93 -7.14 8.52
C VAL A 192 6.21 -6.62 9.93
N LEU A 193 5.50 -5.59 10.38
CA LEU A 193 5.70 -4.98 11.70
C LEU A 193 4.90 -5.69 12.78
N ASP A 194 3.67 -6.11 12.46
CA ASP A 194 2.69 -6.62 13.42
C ASP A 194 2.37 -8.10 13.21
N ASN A 195 3.40 -8.90 12.90
CA ASN A 195 3.22 -10.31 12.52
C ASN A 195 2.60 -11.19 13.62
N ARG A 196 2.55 -10.74 14.87
CA ARG A 196 1.97 -11.52 15.99
C ARG A 196 0.48 -11.76 15.86
N PHE A 197 -0.23 -10.93 15.08
CA PHE A 197 -1.64 -11.16 14.77
C PHE A 197 -1.84 -12.25 13.69
N ILE A 198 -0.77 -12.65 13.00
CA ILE A 198 -0.80 -13.65 11.96
C ILE A 198 -0.50 -15.01 12.58
N LEU A 199 -1.55 -15.82 12.74
CA LEU A 199 -1.43 -17.22 13.15
C LEU A 199 -1.35 -18.09 11.91
N LEU A 200 -0.17 -18.66 11.65
CA LEU A 200 0.01 -19.66 10.61
C LEU A 200 -0.42 -21.02 11.17
N SER A 201 -1.41 -21.65 10.53
CA SER A 201 -1.81 -23.02 10.81
C SER A 201 -1.81 -23.81 9.51
N GLN A 202 -1.20 -25.00 9.54
CA GLN A 202 -1.30 -25.97 8.47
C GLN A 202 -2.64 -26.69 8.57
N ASP A 203 -3.37 -26.80 7.47
CA ASP A 203 -4.58 -27.63 7.45
C ASP A 203 -4.24 -29.11 7.20
N GLU A 204 -5.26 -29.96 7.19
CA GLU A 204 -5.09 -31.42 7.04
C GLU A 204 -4.48 -31.83 5.69
N ASN A 205 -4.47 -30.93 4.71
CA ASN A 205 -4.03 -31.18 3.33
C ASN A 205 -2.65 -30.58 3.02
N GLY A 206 -2.00 -29.95 4.00
CA GLY A 206 -0.66 -29.39 3.86
C GLY A 206 -0.67 -27.97 3.33
#